data_AF-A0A0B2ASY2-F1
#
_entry.id   AF-A0A0B2ASY2-F1
#
_cell.length_a   1.000
_cell.length_b   1.000
_cell.length_c   1.000
_cell.angle_alpha   90.00
_cell.angle_beta   90.00
_cell.angle_gamma   90.00
#
_symmetry.space_group_name_H-M   'P 1'
#
loop_
_entity.id
_entity.type
_entity.pdbx_description
1 polymer ?
#
loop_
_entity_poly.entity_id
_entity_poly.type
_entity_poly.pdbx_seq_one_letter_code
_entity_poly.pdbx_strand_id
1 'polypeptide(L)'
;MLDTQDVVQIWNRAGIPMPPDRLGQYAQALAAGCRIGAYHTLGDDEEDRAILALYRVDRPRATFADLHQAPPLALASYHQLLHDLAREGVGPL
;
A
#
# COMPACT_ATOMS: atom_id res chain seq x y z
N MET A 1 -6.08 -6.24 14.13
CA MET A 1 -4.91 -6.01 13.27
C MET A 1 -4.99 -7.06 12.20
N LEU A 2 -5.06 -6.64 10.94
CA LEU A 2 -4.97 -7.58 9.82
C LEU A 2 -3.53 -8.06 9.69
N ASP A 3 -3.35 -9.31 9.31
CA ASP A 3 -2.05 -9.82 8.92
C ASP A 3 -1.77 -9.57 7.43
N THR A 4 -0.55 -9.89 7.00
CA THR A 4 -0.16 -9.72 5.59
C THR A 4 -0.91 -10.64 4.65
N GLN A 5 -1.41 -11.80 5.11
CA GLN A 5 -2.19 -12.72 4.29
C GLN A 5 -3.59 -12.18 4.04
N ASP A 6 -4.25 -11.57 5.04
CA ASP A 6 -5.55 -10.94 4.91
C ASP A 6 -5.53 -9.83 3.84
N VAL A 7 -4.48 -9.00 3.86
CA VAL A 7 -4.27 -7.91 2.88
C VAL A 7 -4.10 -8.47 1.47
N VAL A 8 -3.32 -9.54 1.30
CA VAL A 8 -3.14 -10.21 0.01
C VAL A 8 -4.46 -10.82 -0.48
N GLN A 9 -5.27 -11.41 0.39
CA GLN A 9 -6.58 -11.96 0.03
C GLN A 9 -7.54 -10.86 -0.45
N ILE A 10 -7.54 -9.70 0.20
CA ILE A 10 -8.32 -8.53 -0.23
C ILE A 10 -7.92 -8.09 -1.64
N TRP A 11 -6.62 -7.93 -1.89
CA TRP A 11 -6.13 -7.54 -3.22
C TRP A 11 -6.39 -8.58 -4.30
N ASN A 12 -6.28 -9.87 -3.98
CA ASN A 12 -6.68 -10.94 -4.90
C ASN A 12 -8.18 -10.87 -5.22
N ARG A 13 -9.02 -10.61 -4.22
CA ARG A 13 -10.48 -10.47 -4.40
C ARG A 13 -10.87 -9.22 -5.19
N ALA A 14 -10.10 -8.14 -5.05
CA ALA A 14 -10.25 -6.92 -5.84
C ALA A 14 -9.86 -7.11 -7.32
N GLY A 15 -9.24 -8.25 -7.68
CA GLY A 15 -8.88 -8.56 -9.06
C GLY A 15 -7.65 -7.78 -9.54
N ILE A 16 -6.74 -7.42 -8.63
CA ILE A 16 -5.51 -6.71 -8.99
C ILE A 16 -4.65 -7.61 -9.88
N PRO A 17 -4.24 -7.16 -11.08
CA PRO A 17 -3.55 -7.99 -12.07
C PRO A 17 -2.06 -8.28 -11.72
N MET A 18 -1.69 -8.25 -10.44
CA MET A 18 -0.33 -8.48 -9.98
C MET A 18 -0.11 -9.93 -9.51
N PRO A 19 1.11 -10.48 -9.68
CA PRO A 19 1.45 -11.80 -9.17
C PRO A 19 1.27 -11.88 -7.64
N PRO A 20 0.81 -13.03 -7.10
CA PRO A 20 0.60 -13.20 -5.66
C PRO A 20 1.86 -12.93 -4.82
N ASP A 21 3.03 -13.33 -5.32
CA ASP A 21 4.30 -13.09 -4.64
C ASP A 21 4.61 -11.60 -4.48
N ARG A 22 4.23 -10.79 -5.48
CA ARG A 22 4.43 -9.34 -5.46
C ARG A 22 3.43 -8.67 -4.52
N LEU A 23 2.18 -9.12 -4.50
CA LEU A 23 1.18 -8.68 -3.52
C LEU A 23 1.65 -9.00 -2.10
N GLY A 24 2.28 -10.17 -1.87
CA GLY A 24 2.88 -10.52 -0.59
C GLY A 24 3.96 -9.53 -0.14
N GLN A 25 4.84 -9.12 -1.05
CA GLN A 25 5.89 -8.12 -0.76
C GLN A 25 5.31 -6.75 -0.40
N TYR A 26 4.28 -6.31 -1.13
CA TYR A 26 3.58 -5.06 -0.81
C TYR A 26 2.85 -5.11 0.54
N ALA A 27 2.17 -6.23 0.83
CA ALA A 27 1.47 -6.39 2.10
C ALA A 27 2.46 -6.39 3.27
N GLN A 28 3.59 -7.08 3.11
CA GLN A 28 4.66 -7.09 4.10
C GLN A 28 5.28 -5.70 4.29
N ALA A 29 5.52 -4.95 3.21
CA ALA A 29 6.04 -3.60 3.30
C ALA A 29 5.07 -2.65 3.99
N LEU A 30 3.78 -2.74 3.65
CA LEU A 30 2.73 -1.94 4.27
C LEU A 30 2.60 -2.25 5.76
N ALA A 31 2.59 -3.53 6.15
CA ALA A 31 2.51 -3.95 7.56
C ALA A 31 3.79 -3.63 8.37
N ALA A 32 4.94 -3.52 7.71
CA ALA A 32 6.19 -3.11 8.34
C ALA A 32 6.27 -1.58 8.53
N GLY A 33 5.65 -0.80 7.65
CA GLY A 33 5.65 0.66 7.70
C GLY A 33 4.49 1.26 8.50
N CYS A 34 3.34 0.58 8.54
CA CYS A 34 2.10 1.04 9.14
C CYS A 34 1.37 -0.13 9.83
N ARG A 35 0.52 0.14 10.82
CA ARG A 35 -0.42 -0.90 11.29
C ARG A 35 -1.58 -0.94 10.30
N ILE A 36 -2.17 -2.13 10.09
CA ILE A 36 -3.34 -2.27 9.21
C ILE A 36 -4.56 -2.63 10.06
N GLY A 37 -5.63 -1.85 9.92
CA GLY A 37 -6.84 -1.99 10.71
C GLY A 37 -8.08 -1.42 10.01
N ALA A 38 -9.08 -1.05 10.81
CA ALA A 38 -10.33 -0.49 10.28
C ALA A 38 -10.03 0.80 9.51
N TYR A 39 -10.69 0.97 8.36
CA TYR A 39 -10.50 2.14 7.52
C TYR A 39 -10.84 3.43 8.28
N HIS A 40 -9.95 4.42 8.16
CA HIS A 40 -10.22 5.82 8.42
C HIS A 40 -9.65 6.65 7.27
N THR A 41 -10.09 7.89 7.18
CA THR A 41 -9.47 8.85 6.28
C THR A 41 -8.01 9.05 6.71
N LEU A 42 -7.08 8.75 5.82
CA LEU A 42 -5.66 9.01 6.02
C LEU A 42 -5.41 10.51 5.91
N GLY A 43 -4.58 11.05 6.81
CA GLY A 43 -3.97 12.37 6.58
C GLY A 43 -2.88 12.29 5.51
N ASP A 44 -2.52 13.44 4.92
CA ASP A 44 -1.49 13.53 3.87
C ASP A 44 -0.18 12.81 4.27
N ASP A 45 0.29 12.99 5.52
CA ASP A 45 1.50 12.34 6.04
C ASP A 45 1.37 10.81 6.19
N GLU A 46 0.17 10.30 6.40
CA GLU A 46 -0.12 8.86 6.57
C GLU A 46 -0.22 8.20 5.20
N GLU A 47 -0.88 8.85 4.25
CA GLU A 47 -0.92 8.42 2.85
C GLU A 47 0.49 8.39 2.26
N ASP A 48 1.28 9.45 2.43
CA ASP A 48 2.66 9.48 1.94
C ASP A 48 3.53 8.37 2.55
N ARG A 49 3.34 8.05 3.83
CA ARG A 49 4.03 6.93 4.49
C ARG A 49 3.62 5.57 3.90
N ALA A 50 2.31 5.37 3.70
CA ALA A 50 1.79 4.13 3.13
C ALA A 50 2.28 3.94 1.69
N ILE A 51 2.21 4.99 0.87
CA ILE A 51 2.71 4.97 -0.50
C ILE A 51 4.23 4.78 -0.52
N LEU A 52 5.00 5.43 0.36
CA LEU A 52 6.45 5.24 0.44
C LEU A 52 6.81 3.79 0.81
N ALA A 53 6.07 3.16 1.72
CA ALA A 53 6.27 1.76 2.09
C ALA A 53 6.08 0.83 0.87
N LEU A 54 5.02 1.04 0.10
CA LEU A 54 4.76 0.29 -1.14
C LEU A 54 5.83 0.57 -2.20
N TYR A 55 6.17 1.85 -2.42
CA TYR A 55 7.15 2.27 -3.41
C TYR A 55 8.55 1.68 -3.15
N ARG A 56 8.91 1.48 -1.87
CA ARG A 56 10.18 0.87 -1.49
C ARG A 56 10.33 -0.60 -1.89
N VAL A 57 9.24 -1.30 -2.18
CA VAL A 57 9.32 -2.66 -2.74
C VAL A 57 10.01 -2.62 -4.10
N ASP A 58 9.69 -1.62 -4.93
CA ASP A 58 10.29 -1.44 -6.25
C ASP A 58 11.58 -0.60 -6.21
N ARG A 59 11.69 0.32 -5.24
CA ARG A 59 12.84 1.19 -5.03
C ARG A 59 13.30 1.19 -3.56
N PRO A 60 14.11 0.19 -3.14
CA PRO A 60 14.44 -0.03 -1.72
C PRO A 60 15.03 1.15 -0.96
N ARG A 61 15.66 2.11 -1.66
CA ARG A 61 16.31 3.29 -1.08
C ARG A 61 15.51 4.58 -1.27
N ALA A 62 14.27 4.50 -1.77
CA ALA A 62 13.45 5.68 -2.00
C ALA A 62 13.17 6.43 -0.69
N THR A 63 13.21 7.75 -0.80
CA THR A 63 12.89 8.72 0.24
C THR A 63 11.59 9.45 -0.08
N PHE A 64 11.07 10.24 0.87
CA PHE A 64 9.92 11.10 0.60
C PHE A 64 10.20 12.10 -0.54
N ALA A 65 11.42 12.62 -0.65
CA ALA A 65 11.79 13.50 -1.75
C ALA A 65 11.66 12.80 -3.11
N ASP A 66 12.11 11.54 -3.21
CA ASP A 66 11.95 10.74 -4.43
C ASP A 66 10.48 10.45 -4.74
N LEU A 67 9.67 10.26 -3.68
CA LEU A 67 8.23 10.05 -3.81
C LEU A 67 7.54 11.29 -4.39
N HIS A 68 7.79 12.47 -3.83
CA HIS A 68 7.21 13.73 -4.29
C HIS A 68 7.69 14.13 -5.69
N GLN A 69 8.85 13.64 -6.11
CA GLN A 69 9.37 13.82 -7.47
C GLN A 69 8.90 12.73 -8.46
N ALA A 70 8.25 11.66 -7.97
CA ALA A 70 7.77 10.61 -8.83
C ALA A 70 6.60 11.10 -9.69
N PRO A 71 6.54 10.72 -10.98
CA PRO A 71 5.41 11.07 -11.82
C PRO A 71 4.13 10.43 -11.26
N PRO A 72 2.98 11.13 -11.25
CA PRO A 72 1.74 10.60 -10.67
C PRO A 72 1.33 9.22 -11.21
N LEU A 73 1.61 8.97 -12.50
CA LEU A 73 1.36 7.68 -13.12
C LEU A 73 2.15 6.52 -12.50
N ALA A 74 3.36 6.78 -12.00
CA ALA A 74 4.17 5.77 -11.32
C ALA A 74 3.62 5.44 -9.91
N LEU A 75 2.86 6.37 -9.31
CA LEU A 75 2.24 6.17 -8.00
C LEU A 75 0.82 5.62 -8.06
N ALA A 76 0.16 5.75 -9.22
CA ALA A 76 -1.24 5.37 -9.41
C ALA A 76 -1.55 3.93 -8.96
N SER A 77 -0.66 2.97 -9.23
CA SER A 77 -0.84 1.58 -8.81
C SER A 77 -0.81 1.41 -7.29
N TYR A 78 -0.03 2.20 -6.57
CA TYR A 78 0.02 2.15 -5.10
C TYR A 78 -1.21 2.82 -4.48
N HIS A 79 -1.68 3.94 -5.03
CA HIS A 79 -2.96 4.54 -4.61
C HIS A 79 -4.13 3.58 -4.87
N GLN A 80 -4.12 2.84 -5.98
CA GLN A 80 -5.14 1.82 -6.25
C GLN A 80 -5.11 0.71 -5.19
N LEU A 81 -3.93 0.22 -4.79
CA LEU A 81 -3.80 -0.78 -3.72
C LEU A 81 -4.40 -0.30 -2.39
N LEU A 82 -4.15 0.96 -2.02
CA LEU A 82 -4.73 1.56 -0.81
C LEU A 82 -6.24 1.78 -0.95
N HIS A 83 -6.70 2.17 -2.13
CA HIS A 83 -8.12 2.35 -2.41
C HIS A 83 -8.89 1.02 -2.32
N ASP A 84 -8.32 -0.07 -2.82
CA ASP A 84 -8.94 -1.39 -2.77
C ASP A 84 -9.05 -1.91 -1.32
N LEU A 85 -8.08 -1.58 -0.45
CA LEU A 85 -8.19 -1.82 0.98
C LEU A 85 -9.32 -0.99 1.60
N ALA A 86 -9.33 0.32 1.31
CA ALA A 86 -10.35 1.23 1.80
C ALA A 86 -11.77 0.79 1.41
N ARG A 87 -11.93 0.25 0.19
CA ARG A 87 -13.18 -0.29 -0.33
C ARG A 87 -13.70 -1.49 0.46
N GLU A 88 -12.82 -2.30 1.01
CA GLU A 88 -13.17 -3.42 1.91
C GLU A 88 -13.25 -2.98 3.39
N GLY A 89 -13.18 -1.67 3.67
CA GLY A 89 -13.31 -1.13 5.02
C GLY A 89 -12.06 -1.28 5.89
N VAL A 90 -10.89 -1.50 5.28
CA VAL A 90 -9.60 -1.59 5.97
C VAL A 90 -8.59 -0.58 5.42
N GLY A 91 -7.58 -0.23 6.22
CA GLY A 91 -6.55 0.71 5.79
C GLY A 91 -5.35 0.77 6.73
N PRO A 92 -4.30 1.50 6.34
CA PRO A 92 -3.21 1.84 7.24
C PRO A 92 -3.72 2.71 8.42
N LEU A 93 -3.10 2.54 9.59
CA LEU A 93 -3.30 3.26 10.85
C LEU A 93 -2.02 3.94 11.32
#